data_AF-A0A2D7S0C4-F1
#
_entry.id   AF-A0A2D7S0C4-F1
#
_cell.length_a   1.000
_cell.length_b   1.000
_cell.length_c   1.000
_cell.angle_alpha   90.00
_cell.angle_beta   90.00
_cell.angle_gamma   90.00
#
_symmetry.space_group_name_H-M   'P 1'
#
loop_
_entity.id
_entity.type
_entity.pdbx_description
1 polymer ?
#
loop_
_entity_poly.entity_id
_entity_poly.type
_entity_poly.pdbx_seq_one_letter_code
_entity_poly.pdbx_strand_id
1 'polypeptide(L)' 'MLGQLVALYEHQVFTQGVVWGLNSFDQWGVELGKVLASAIVGELTNTDTPDLRHDASTNALIERYRSMRGQ' A
#
# COMPACT_ATOMS: atom_id res chain seq x y z
N MET A 1 -22.29 16.99 19.76
CA MET A 1 -21.13 16.37 20.43
C MET A 1 -20.18 15.66 19.48
N LEU A 2 -20.60 14.73 18.61
CA LEU A 2 -19.67 14.01 17.72
C LEU A 2 -18.80 14.94 16.84
N GLY A 3 -19.41 15.90 16.14
CA GLY A 3 -18.64 16.84 15.30
C GLY A 3 -17.62 17.67 16.07
N GLN A 4 -17.90 18.00 17.35
CA GLN A 4 -16.94 18.71 18.21
C GLN A 4 -15.75 17.83 18.57
N LEU A 5 -15.98 16.53 18.79
CA LEU A 5 -14.91 15.57 19.05
C LEU A 5 -14.06 15.34 17.80
N VAL A 6 -14.67 15.21 16.61
CA VAL A 6 -13.93 15.10 15.35
C VAL A 6 -13.08 16.34 15.11
N ALA A 7 -13.67 17.53 15.21
CA ALA A 7 -12.96 18.79 15.02
C ALA A 7 -11.80 18.98 16.02
N LEU A 8 -11.98 18.54 17.28
CA LEU A 8 -10.92 18.56 18.28
C LEU A 8 -9.69 17.75 17.82
N TYR A 9 -9.91 16.53 17.33
CA TYR A 9 -8.81 15.68 16.86
C TYR A 9 -8.19 16.18 15.54
N GLU A 10 -8.98 16.73 14.62
CA GLU A 10 -8.47 17.36 13.39
C GLU A 10 -7.49 18.50 13.72
N HIS A 11 -7.85 19.38 14.65
CA HIS A 11 -6.99 20.49 15.06
C HIS A 11 -5.78 20.04 15.86
N GLN A 12 -5.90 18.96 16.65
CA GLN A 12 -4.76 18.36 17.34
C GLN A 12 -3.72 17.85 16.34
N VAL A 13 -4.14 17.06 15.34
CA VAL A 13 -3.25 16.53 14.28
C VAL A 13 -2.64 17.64 13.45
N PHE A 14 -3.44 18.65 13.08
CA PHE A 14 -2.93 19.84 12.38
C PHE A 14 -1.82 20.55 13.17
N THR A 15 -2.05 20.82 14.47
CA THR A 15 -1.07 21.51 15.32
C THR A 15 0.23 20.72 15.41
N GLN A 16 0.15 19.39 15.57
CA GLN A 16 1.33 18.51 15.56
C GLN A 16 2.10 18.61 14.25
N GLY A 17 1.40 18.58 13.11
CA GLY A 17 2.01 18.75 11.78
C GLY A 17 2.77 20.08 11.63
N VAL A 18 2.16 21.18 12.08
CA VAL A 18 2.79 22.52 12.05
C VAL A 18 4.04 22.55 12.91
N VAL A 19 4.00 22.00 14.13
CA VAL A 19 5.16 21.95 15.04
C VAL A 19 6.32 21.16 14.44
N TRP A 20 6.04 20.07 13.73
CA TRP A 20 7.07 19.25 13.08
C TRP A 20 7.47 19.73 11.67
N GLY A 21 6.84 20.78 11.14
CA GLY A 21 7.10 21.25 9.78
C GLY A 21 6.73 20.22 8.70
N LEU A 22 5.73 19.39 8.97
CA LEU A 22 5.24 18.35 8.05
C LEU A 22 3.95 18.79 7.36
N ASN A 23 3.71 18.27 6.17
CA ASN A 23 2.43 18.45 5.49
C ASN A 23 1.44 17.35 5.90
N SER A 24 0.53 17.65 6.84
CA SER A 24 -0.51 16.70 7.29
C SER A 24 -1.63 16.44 6.28
N PHE A 25 -1.62 17.12 5.13
CA PHE A 25 -2.69 17.04 4.12
C PHE A 25 -2.26 16.34 2.84
N ASP A 26 -1.01 15.84 2.75
CA ASP A 26 -0.59 14.98 1.65
C ASP A 26 -0.49 13.50 2.06
N GLN A 27 -0.28 12.65 1.06
CA GLN A 27 -0.29 11.20 1.21
C GLN A 27 0.57 10.50 0.13
N TRP A 28 1.75 11.02 -0.18
CA TRP A 28 2.61 10.47 -1.23
C TRP A 28 3.01 9.01 -1.03
N GLY A 29 3.10 8.57 0.23
CA GLY A 29 3.52 7.21 0.60
C GLY A 29 2.64 6.08 0.06
N VAL A 30 1.43 6.37 -0.44
CA VAL A 30 0.52 5.34 -0.98
C VAL A 30 0.84 4.95 -2.43
N GLU A 31 1.55 5.80 -3.17
CA GLU A 31 1.63 5.68 -4.63
C GLU A 31 2.48 4.49 -5.09
N LEU A 32 3.64 4.27 -4.47
CA LEU A 32 4.50 3.15 -4.83
C LEU A 32 3.79 1.81 -4.64
N GLY A 33 3.04 1.64 -3.54
CA GLY A 33 2.28 0.43 -3.28
C GLY A 33 1.21 0.15 -4.35
N LYS A 34 0.52 1.21 -4.83
CA LYS A 34 -0.45 1.09 -5.92
C LYS A 34 0.21 0.62 -7.21
N VAL A 35 1.34 1.23 -7.59
CA VAL A 35 2.09 0.87 -8.80
C VAL A 35 2.57 -0.58 -8.74
N LEU A 36 3.16 -0.99 -7.61
CA LEU A 36 3.64 -2.37 -7.42
C LEU A 36 2.48 -3.37 -7.47
N ALA A 37 1.35 -3.10 -6.81
CA ALA A 37 0.19 -3.97 -6.83
C ALA A 37 -0.39 -4.12 -8.24
N SER A 38 -0.47 -3.03 -9.01
CA SER A 38 -0.92 -3.07 -10.41
C SER A 38 0.01 -3.89 -11.31
N ALA A 39 1.32 -3.94 -11.04
CA ALA A 39 2.25 -4.81 -11.76
C ALA A 39 2.07 -6.28 -11.36
N ILE A 40 1.99 -6.57 -10.07
CA ILE A 40 1.95 -7.93 -9.52
C ILE A 40 0.62 -8.64 -9.83
N VAL A 41 -0.50 -7.91 -9.95
CA VAL A 41 -1.82 -8.55 -10.11
C VAL A 41 -1.88 -9.53 -11.29
N GLY A 42 -1.26 -9.19 -12.42
CA GLY A 42 -1.21 -10.07 -13.59
C GLY A 42 -0.38 -11.34 -13.35
N GLU A 43 0.72 -11.22 -12.61
CA GLU A 43 1.59 -12.34 -12.23
C GLU A 43 0.88 -13.32 -11.29
N LEU A 44 -0.14 -12.87 -10.55
CA LEU A 44 -0.95 -13.72 -9.67
C LEU A 44 -2.15 -14.35 -10.37
N THR A 45 -2.74 -13.69 -11.37
CA THR A 45 -4.01 -14.12 -11.97
C THR A 45 -3.87 -14.90 -13.26
N ASN A 46 -2.82 -14.63 -14.04
CA ASN A 46 -2.63 -15.25 -15.35
C ASN A 46 -2.25 -16.73 -15.21
N THR A 47 -2.76 -17.57 -16.11
CA THR A 47 -2.49 -19.02 -16.11
C THR A 47 -1.09 -19.36 -16.56
N ASP A 48 -0.48 -18.53 -17.40
CA ASP A 48 0.89 -18.74 -17.89
C ASP A 48 1.92 -18.55 -16.78
N THR A 49 3.05 -19.24 -16.87
CA THR A 49 4.18 -19.06 -15.95
C THR A 49 4.75 -17.64 -16.12
N PRO A 50 4.73 -16.81 -15.07
CA PRO A 50 5.18 -15.42 -15.17
C PRO A 50 6.71 -15.33 -15.15
N ASP A 51 7.27 -14.40 -15.92
CA ASP A 51 8.68 -14.01 -15.80
C ASP A 51 8.84 -13.04 -14.62
N LEU A 52 9.15 -13.60 -13.44
CA LEU A 52 9.22 -12.83 -12.20
C LEU A 52 10.54 -12.07 -12.09
N ARG A 53 10.45 -10.73 -11.96
CA ARG A 53 11.61 -9.83 -11.89
C ARG A 53 11.66 -9.00 -10.61
N HIS A 54 11.10 -9.54 -9.52
CA HIS A 54 11.19 -8.93 -8.19
C HIS A 54 12.35 -9.54 -7.39
N ASP A 55 12.51 -9.09 -6.14
CA ASP A 55 13.44 -9.72 -5.21
C ASP A 55 13.02 -11.16 -4.88
N ALA A 56 13.98 -11.92 -4.33
CA ALA A 56 13.79 -13.34 -4.05
C ALA A 56 12.64 -13.63 -3.07
N SER A 57 12.36 -12.73 -2.11
CA SER A 57 11.25 -12.91 -1.16
C SER A 57 9.91 -12.77 -1.87
N THR A 58 9.75 -11.73 -2.69
CA THR A 58 8.52 -11.48 -3.44
C THR A 58 8.24 -12.61 -4.45
N ASN A 59 9.25 -13.04 -5.21
CA ASN A 59 9.09 -14.14 -6.17
C ASN A 59 8.65 -15.44 -5.50
N ALA A 60 9.31 -15.81 -4.40
CA ALA A 60 8.97 -17.02 -3.65
C ALA A 60 7.52 -17.01 -3.12
N LEU A 61 7.02 -15.84 -2.70
CA LEU A 61 5.64 -15.69 -2.24
C LEU A 61 4.62 -15.77 -3.39
N ILE A 62 4.95 -15.22 -4.56
CA ILE A 62 4.10 -15.31 -5.76
C ILE A 62 3.97 -16.78 -6.22
N GLU A 63 5.09 -17.49 -6.33
CA GLU A 63 5.11 -18.91 -6.71
C GLU A 63 4.33 -19.77 -5.70
N ARG A 64 4.54 -19.53 -4.40
CA ARG A 64 3.82 -20.23 -3.35
C ARG A 64 2.32 -19.95 -3.44
N TYR A 65 1.91 -18.71 -3.67
CA TYR A 65 0.50 -18.36 -3.85
C TYR A 65 -0.13 -19.12 -5.03
N ARG A 66 0.53 -19.12 -6.19
CA ARG A 66 0.03 -19.79 -7.40
C ARG A 66 -0.15 -21.30 -7.21
N SER A 67 0.85 -21.96 -6.61
CA SER A 67 0.76 -23.40 -6.30
C SER A 67 -0.40 -23.73 -5.33
N MET A 68 -0.64 -22.88 -4.31
CA MET A 68 -1.79 -23.04 -3.42
C MET A 68 -3.14 -22.82 -4.13
N ARG A 69 -3.16 -22.04 -5.21
CA ARG A 69 -4.34 -21.78 -6.03
C ARG A 69 -4.60 -22.86 -7.11
N GLY A 70 -3.71 -23.84 -7.22
CA GLY A 70 -3.78 -24.89 -8.25
C GLY A 70 -3.41 -24.42 -9.65
N GLN A 71 -2.58 -23.37 -9.75
CA GLN A 71 -1.99 -22.85 -10.99
C GLN A 71 -0.53 -23.29 -11.13
#